data_AF-A0A0C4FD31-F1
#
_entry.id   AF-A0A0C4FD31-F1
#
_cell.length_a   1.000
_cell.length_b   1.000
_cell.length_c   1.000
_cell.angle_alpha   90.00
_cell.angle_beta   90.00
_cell.angle_gamma   90.00
#
_symmetry.space_group_name_H-M   'P 1'
#
loop_
_entity.id
_entity.type
_entity.pdbx_description
1 polymer ?
#
loop_
_entity_poly.entity_id
_entity_poly.type
_entity_poly.pdbx_seq_one_letter_code
_entity_poly.pdbx_strand_id
1 'polypeptide(L)'
;MAFPDRPPPPQFAVVSQSGSSSPRPSQTRLNRSTRPDPGVFGHIPGAPPGPRWEKRIDGSQAGVHAPVQSGISGTEDRGGAKSVTLNDGYHDGDCGDIIW
;
A
#
# COMPACT_ATOMS: atom_id res chain seq x y z
N MET A 1 23.06 -22.30 50.60
CA MET A 1 22.00 -21.27 50.51
C MET A 1 21.18 -21.60 49.28
N ALA A 2 19.94 -22.05 49.46
CA ALA A 2 19.05 -22.48 48.37
C ALA A 2 18.19 -21.29 47.91
N PHE A 3 18.15 -21.03 46.60
CA PHE A 3 17.26 -20.02 46.03
C PHE A 3 15.81 -20.54 46.05
N PRO A 4 14.81 -19.73 46.42
CA PRO A 4 13.42 -20.18 46.39
C PRO A 4 12.94 -20.36 44.93
N ASP A 5 12.18 -21.43 44.70
CA ASP A 5 11.59 -21.74 43.39
C ASP A 5 10.74 -20.57 42.86
N ARG A 6 10.99 -20.21 41.60
CA ARG A 6 10.24 -19.14 40.90
C ARG A 6 8.82 -19.63 40.61
N PRO A 7 7.77 -18.83 40.88
CA PRO A 7 6.41 -19.23 40.55
C PRO A 7 6.22 -19.38 39.03
N PRO A 8 5.39 -20.34 38.57
CA PRO A 8 5.13 -20.54 37.15
C PRO A 8 4.48 -19.29 36.52
N PRO A 9 4.76 -19.01 35.24
CA PRO A 9 4.16 -17.86 34.56
C PRO A 9 2.63 -18.01 34.47
N PRO A 10 1.88 -16.90 34.53
CA PRO A 10 0.43 -16.96 34.38
C PRO A 10 0.07 -17.44 32.98
N GLN A 11 -0.77 -18.47 32.92
CA GLN A 11 -1.36 -18.99 31.70
C GLN A 11 -2.34 -17.95 31.15
N PHE A 12 -1.94 -17.28 30.06
CA PHE A 12 -2.80 -16.40 29.30
C PHE A 12 -3.91 -17.24 28.66
N ALA A 13 -5.15 -17.01 29.07
CA ALA A 13 -6.29 -17.62 28.42
C ALA A 13 -6.38 -17.12 26.97
N VAL A 14 -6.34 -18.04 26.00
CA VAL A 14 -6.70 -17.74 24.62
C VAL A 14 -8.18 -17.40 24.60
N VAL A 15 -8.50 -16.11 24.49
CA VAL A 15 -9.83 -15.66 24.10
C VAL A 15 -10.01 -16.04 22.64
N SER A 16 -10.73 -17.14 22.40
CA SER A 16 -11.28 -17.45 21.08
C SER A 16 -12.29 -16.36 20.71
N GLN A 17 -11.82 -15.35 19.99
CA GLN A 17 -12.71 -14.38 19.36
C GLN A 17 -13.47 -15.10 18.26
N SER A 18 -14.72 -15.46 18.55
CA SER A 18 -15.72 -15.84 17.56
C SER A 18 -15.77 -14.74 16.48
N GLY A 19 -15.30 -15.06 15.28
CA GLY A 19 -15.23 -14.12 14.17
C GLY A 19 -16.62 -13.58 13.84
N SER A 20 -16.89 -12.34 14.21
CA SER A 20 -17.95 -11.58 13.56
C SER A 20 -17.47 -11.27 12.15
N SER A 21 -17.97 -12.01 11.16
CA SER A 21 -17.77 -11.68 9.76
C SER A 21 -18.56 -10.41 9.45
N SER A 22 -18.03 -9.26 9.86
CA SER A 22 -18.42 -7.99 9.27
C SER A 22 -18.23 -8.14 7.75
N PRO A 23 -19.25 -7.79 6.93
CA PRO A 23 -19.07 -7.81 5.48
C PRO A 23 -17.86 -6.95 5.15
N ARG A 24 -16.82 -7.56 4.58
CA ARG A 24 -15.71 -6.77 4.04
C ARG A 24 -16.35 -5.80 3.04
N PRO A 25 -16.17 -4.48 3.18
CA PRO A 25 -16.67 -3.56 2.18
C PRO A 25 -16.16 -4.03 0.82
N SER A 26 -17.06 -4.13 -0.16
CA SER A 26 -16.75 -4.55 -1.52
C SER A 26 -15.61 -3.68 -2.05
N GLN A 27 -14.39 -4.18 -1.97
CA GLN A 27 -13.25 -3.54 -2.59
C GLN A 27 -13.41 -3.79 -4.08
N THR A 28 -13.67 -2.72 -4.85
CA THR A 28 -13.66 -2.74 -6.31
C THR A 28 -12.44 -3.53 -6.77
N ARG A 29 -12.64 -4.71 -7.37
CA ARG A 29 -11.51 -5.54 -7.80
C ARG A 29 -10.82 -4.85 -8.98
N LEU A 30 -9.49 -4.81 -8.95
CA LEU A 30 -8.69 -4.41 -10.11
C LEU A 30 -8.99 -5.33 -11.29
N ASN A 31 -9.45 -4.73 -12.40
CA ASN A 31 -9.58 -5.40 -13.68
C ASN A 31 -8.27 -5.27 -14.47
N ARG A 32 -7.44 -6.31 -14.40
CA ARG A 32 -6.12 -6.32 -15.06
C ARG A 32 -6.20 -6.39 -16.59
N SER A 33 -7.33 -6.83 -17.15
CA SER A 33 -7.50 -6.97 -18.60
C SER A 33 -7.78 -5.64 -19.30
N THR A 34 -8.30 -4.65 -18.57
CA THR A 34 -8.69 -3.34 -19.12
C THR A 34 -7.78 -2.21 -18.67
N ARG A 35 -6.82 -2.46 -17.78
CA ARG A 35 -5.88 -1.43 -17.34
C ARG A 35 -4.69 -1.30 -18.30
N PRO A 36 -4.17 -0.09 -18.53
CA PRO A 36 -2.86 0.10 -19.15
C PRO A 36 -1.76 -0.64 -18.38
N ASP A 37 -0.66 -1.03 -19.04
CA ASP A 37 0.47 -1.67 -18.36
C ASP A 37 1.17 -0.66 -17.43
N PRO A 38 1.11 -0.84 -16.09
CA PRO A 38 1.79 0.03 -15.15
C PRO A 38 3.29 -0.30 -15.02
N GLY A 39 3.78 -1.31 -15.76
CA GLY A 39 5.15 -1.78 -15.75
C GLY A 39 6.11 -0.93 -16.59
N VAL A 40 5.62 0.08 -17.30
CA VAL A 40 6.39 0.98 -18.16
C VAL A 40 7.01 2.13 -17.37
N PHE A 41 8.08 2.72 -17.91
CA PHE A 41 8.62 3.98 -17.41
C PHE A 41 7.99 5.15 -18.16
N GLY A 42 7.73 6.23 -17.44
CA GLY A 42 7.18 7.47 -18.01
C GLY A 42 5.65 7.51 -18.03
N HIS A 43 5.11 8.25 -19.00
CA HIS A 43 3.69 8.59 -19.09
C HIS A 43 2.81 7.38 -19.46
N ILE A 44 1.65 7.28 -18.80
CA ILE A 44 0.62 6.27 -19.10
C ILE A 44 -0.39 6.86 -20.10
N PRO A 45 -0.60 6.22 -21.27
CA PRO A 45 -1.57 6.69 -22.26
C PRO A 45 -2.97 6.87 -21.67
N GLY A 46 -3.56 8.04 -21.91
CA GLY A 46 -4.90 8.38 -21.42
C GLY A 46 -4.95 8.96 -19.99
N ALA A 47 -3.81 9.11 -19.32
CA ALA A 47 -3.71 9.72 -18.00
C ALA A 47 -2.76 10.94 -18.03
N PRO A 48 -3.17 12.08 -18.64
CA PRO A 48 -2.39 13.32 -18.60
C PRO A 48 -2.20 13.81 -17.15
N PRO A 49 -1.33 14.80 -16.88
CA PRO A 49 -1.32 15.46 -15.57
C PRO A 49 -2.67 16.13 -15.24
N GLY A 50 -3.13 16.03 -13.98
CA GLY A 50 -4.36 16.68 -13.50
C GLY A 50 -5.59 15.82 -13.16
N PRO A 51 -5.78 14.58 -13.66
CA PRO A 51 -6.84 13.68 -13.22
C PRO A 51 -6.81 13.44 -11.72
N ARG A 52 -7.99 13.25 -11.14
CA ARG A 52 -8.18 12.95 -9.72
C ARG A 52 -8.91 11.63 -9.57
N TRP A 53 -8.44 10.82 -8.62
CA TRP A 53 -9.05 9.55 -8.25
C TRP A 53 -9.35 9.58 -6.76
N GLU A 54 -10.55 9.16 -6.37
CA GLU A 54 -10.94 9.14 -4.96
C GLU A 54 -10.19 8.07 -4.17
N LYS A 55 -9.90 6.93 -4.80
CA LYS A 55 -9.25 5.79 -4.15
C LYS A 55 -7.99 5.37 -4.89
N ARG A 56 -7.01 4.89 -4.13
CA ARG A 56 -5.75 4.31 -4.67
C ARG A 56 -5.98 3.19 -5.68
N ILE A 57 -7.08 2.45 -5.55
CA ILE A 57 -7.42 1.38 -6.48
C ILE A 57 -7.81 1.89 -7.87
N ASP A 58 -8.40 3.08 -7.96
CA ASP A 58 -8.79 3.68 -9.23
C ASP A 58 -7.55 4.23 -9.97
N GLY A 59 -6.58 4.80 -9.24
CA GLY A 59 -5.28 5.15 -9.79
C GLY A 59 -4.45 3.93 -10.25
N SER A 60 -4.58 2.80 -9.54
CA SER A 60 -3.99 1.51 -9.96
C SER A 60 -4.71 0.92 -11.19
N GLN A 61 -6.03 1.09 -11.28
CA GLN A 61 -6.82 0.70 -12.45
C GLN A 61 -6.49 1.56 -13.68
N ALA A 62 -6.16 2.83 -13.49
CA ALA A 62 -5.68 3.73 -14.54
C ALA A 62 -4.22 3.44 -14.96
N GLY A 63 -3.49 2.62 -14.21
CA GLY A 63 -2.10 2.25 -14.50
C GLY A 63 -1.06 3.26 -14.02
N VAL A 64 -1.46 4.38 -13.43
CA VAL A 64 -0.55 5.46 -12.99
C VAL A 64 0.33 5.04 -11.81
N HIS A 65 -0.24 4.30 -10.86
CA HIS A 65 0.51 3.73 -9.75
C HIS A 65 -0.03 2.37 -9.37
N ALA A 66 0.68 1.30 -9.76
CA ALA A 66 0.20 -0.08 -9.63
C ALA A 66 -0.13 -0.52 -8.19
N PRO A 67 0.70 -0.26 -7.17
CA PRO A 67 0.41 -0.65 -5.80
C PRO A 67 -0.78 0.12 -5.23
N VAL A 68 -1.72 -0.59 -4.61
CA VAL A 68 -2.86 0.05 -3.92
C VAL A 68 -2.43 0.60 -2.55
N GLN A 69 -1.36 0.05 -1.95
CA GLN A 69 -0.92 0.41 -0.60
C GLN A 69 0.48 1.05 -0.58
N SER A 70 1.49 0.38 -1.15
CA SER A 70 2.88 0.86 -1.11
C SER A 70 3.02 2.25 -1.74
N GLY A 71 3.89 3.10 -1.18
CA GLY A 71 4.15 4.44 -1.74
C GLY A 71 4.99 4.41 -3.02
N ILE A 72 5.86 3.41 -3.18
CA ILE A 72 6.77 3.27 -4.32
C ILE A 72 6.38 2.05 -5.17
N SER A 73 6.38 2.22 -6.49
CA SER A 73 6.22 1.13 -7.46
C SER A 73 7.51 0.91 -8.22
N GLY A 74 8.16 -0.23 -7.98
CA GLY A 74 9.38 -0.61 -8.68
C GLY A 74 10.24 -1.53 -7.85
N THR A 75 11.30 -2.02 -8.47
CA THR A 75 12.27 -2.94 -7.88
C THR A 75 13.62 -2.76 -8.58
N GLU A 76 14.70 -3.14 -7.92
CA GLU A 76 16.05 -3.05 -8.47
C GLU A 76 16.21 -3.91 -9.73
N ASP A 77 15.73 -5.16 -9.71
CA ASP A 77 15.77 -6.10 -10.84
C ASP A 77 15.01 -5.58 -12.08
N ARG A 78 14.09 -4.63 -11.90
CA ARG A 78 13.33 -4.00 -12.99
C ARG A 78 13.85 -2.63 -13.39
N GLY A 79 15.04 -2.24 -12.94
CA GLY A 79 15.68 -0.98 -13.30
C GLY A 79 15.22 0.23 -12.48
N GLY A 80 14.59 0.01 -11.32
CA GLY A 80 14.23 1.06 -10.37
C GLY A 80 12.73 1.37 -10.26
N ALA A 81 12.44 2.56 -9.73
CA ALA A 81 11.08 3.05 -9.49
C ALA A 81 10.44 3.64 -10.75
N LYS A 82 9.16 3.29 -10.98
CA LYS A 82 8.35 3.73 -12.12
C LYS A 82 7.38 4.83 -11.72
N SER A 83 6.87 4.77 -10.49
CA SER A 83 6.05 5.82 -9.90
C SER A 83 6.12 5.81 -8.37
N VAL A 84 5.84 6.97 -7.78
CA VAL A 84 5.78 7.21 -6.34
C VAL A 84 4.50 7.98 -6.01
N THR A 85 3.95 7.76 -4.81
CA THR A 85 2.83 8.54 -4.25
C THR A 85 3.33 9.33 -3.07
N LEU A 86 3.05 10.64 -3.06
CA LEU A 86 3.23 11.51 -1.91
C LEU A 86 1.94 11.56 -1.11
N ASN A 87 2.03 11.36 0.20
CA ASN A 87 0.87 11.24 1.07
C ASN A 87 1.11 11.83 2.47
N ASP A 88 2.14 12.66 2.64
CA ASP A 88 2.50 13.27 3.93
C ASP A 88 2.79 12.21 5.03
N GLY A 89 3.20 11.01 4.62
CA GLY A 89 3.53 9.90 5.52
C GLY A 89 4.96 9.96 6.08
N TYR A 90 5.78 10.88 5.56
CA TYR A 90 7.15 11.13 5.97
C TYR A 90 7.29 12.63 6.24
N HIS A 91 8.22 12.99 7.12
CA HIS A 91 8.60 14.39 7.29
C HIS A 91 9.56 14.78 6.15
N ASP A 92 8.99 14.98 4.96
CA ASP A 92 9.67 15.42 3.74
C ASP A 92 9.28 16.87 3.38
N GLY A 93 10.04 17.47 2.47
CA GLY A 93 9.73 18.78 1.91
C GLY A 93 9.02 18.67 0.57
N ASP A 94 7.95 19.43 0.35
CA ASP A 94 7.25 19.55 -0.94
C ASP A 94 7.12 21.02 -1.37
N CYS A 95 7.79 21.38 -2.47
CA CYS A 95 7.72 22.71 -3.11
C CYS A 95 6.95 22.69 -4.45
N GLY A 96 6.36 21.55 -4.83
CA GLY A 96 5.65 21.33 -6.08
C GLY A 96 6.56 20.90 -7.24
N ASP A 97 7.64 21.63 -7.51
CA ASP A 97 8.63 21.28 -8.55
C ASP A 97 9.77 20.40 -8.02
N ILE A 98 10.05 20.46 -6.71
CA ILE A 98 11.07 19.67 -6.02
C ILE A 98 10.49 19.10 -4.73
N ILE A 99 10.81 17.83 -4.47
CA ILE A 99 10.45 17.07 -3.27
C ILE A 99 11.71 16.34 -2.75
N TRP A 100 11.89 16.22 -1.42
CA TRP A 100 13.07 15.56 -0.82
C TRP A 100 12.78 14.90 0.53
#